data_AF-S6GMI8-F1
#
_entry.id   AF-S6GMI8-F1
#
_cell.length_a   1.000
_cell.length_b   1.000
_cell.length_c   1.000
_cell.angle_alpha   90.00
_cell.angle_beta   90.00
_cell.angle_gamma   90.00
#
_symmetry.space_group_name_H-M   'P 1'
#
loop_
_entity.id
_entity.type
_entity.pdbx_description
1 polymer ?
#
loop_
_entity_poly.entity_id
_entity_poly.type
_entity_poly.pdbx_seq_one_letter_code
_entity_poly.pdbx_strand_id
1 'polypeptide(L)'
;MNKHTKIAILIAPVLAILAFAATDMLTEYQASEKRIFVMQVQDKCDIKAKQCVLKSDQFLLSFSDADGQTVINSTYPLDTATLFIVDKSNQATSYPLGMITTPYYWRANTNLGELINQSGTVQKLRIIANIKGGSYISEFASTTL
;
A
#
# COMPACT_ATOMS: atom_id res chain seq x y z
N MET A 1 9.05 -53.99 -27.15
CA MET A 1 9.08 -52.85 -26.21
C MET A 1 10.04 -53.14 -25.07
N ASN A 2 11.11 -52.35 -24.91
CA ASN A 2 12.14 -52.60 -23.89
C ASN A 2 11.65 -52.24 -22.49
N LYS A 3 12.26 -52.83 -21.44
CA LYS A 3 11.88 -52.63 -20.03
C LYS A 3 11.75 -51.16 -19.66
N HIS A 4 12.66 -50.31 -20.15
CA HIS A 4 12.64 -48.86 -19.93
C HIS A 4 11.41 -48.18 -20.53
N THR A 5 10.99 -48.56 -21.75
CA THR A 5 9.80 -47.99 -22.41
C THR A 5 8.52 -48.35 -21.66
N LYS A 6 8.42 -49.59 -21.14
CA LYS A 6 7.27 -50.02 -20.34
C LYS A 6 7.13 -49.22 -19.04
N ILE A 7 8.26 -48.99 -18.36
CA ILE A 7 8.31 -48.22 -17.12
C ILE A 7 8.00 -46.74 -17.38
N ALA A 8 8.55 -46.16 -18.43
CA ALA A 8 8.32 -44.76 -18.78
C ALA A 8 6.83 -44.48 -19.06
N ILE A 9 6.15 -45.36 -19.80
CA ILE A 9 4.72 -45.19 -20.12
C ILE A 9 3.84 -45.24 -18.85
N LEU A 10 4.24 -46.01 -17.82
CA LEU A 10 3.51 -46.10 -16.57
C LEU A 10 3.75 -44.88 -15.66
N ILE A 11 4.98 -44.40 -15.57
CA ILE A 11 5.39 -43.37 -14.61
C ILE A 11 5.16 -41.95 -15.16
N ALA A 12 5.32 -41.74 -16.47
CA ALA A 12 5.22 -40.42 -17.08
C ALA A 12 3.86 -39.70 -16.81
N PRO A 13 2.69 -40.37 -16.85
CA PRO A 13 1.43 -39.71 -16.54
C PRO A 13 1.34 -39.22 -15.09
N VAL A 14 1.86 -40.00 -14.14
CA VAL A 14 1.87 -39.63 -12.72
C VAL A 14 2.81 -38.45 -12.49
N LEU A 15 4.02 -38.49 -13.07
CA LEU A 15 4.96 -37.37 -12.99
C LEU A 15 4.40 -36.10 -13.66
N ALA A 16 3.65 -36.23 -14.76
CA ALA A 16 3.03 -35.09 -15.42
C ALA A 16 1.98 -34.40 -14.53
N ILE A 17 1.13 -35.17 -13.84
CA ILE A 17 0.13 -34.62 -12.91
C ILE A 17 0.83 -33.95 -11.71
N LEU A 18 1.84 -34.61 -11.14
CA LEU A 18 2.60 -34.06 -10.02
C LEU A 18 3.36 -32.79 -10.42
N ALA A 19 3.97 -32.77 -11.60
CA ALA A 19 4.65 -31.59 -12.12
C ALA A 19 3.68 -30.42 -12.31
N PHE A 20 2.49 -30.67 -12.88
CA PHE A 20 1.46 -29.65 -13.05
C PHE A 20 1.01 -29.06 -11.70
N ALA A 21 0.68 -29.91 -10.71
CA ALA A 21 0.28 -29.47 -9.38
C ALA A 21 1.40 -28.69 -8.67
N ALA A 22 2.65 -29.16 -8.77
CA ALA A 22 3.79 -28.47 -8.18
C ALA A 22 4.05 -27.10 -8.84
N THR A 23 3.92 -26.99 -10.16
CA THR A 23 4.05 -25.70 -10.85
C THR A 23 2.96 -24.71 -10.47
N ASP A 24 1.72 -25.19 -10.31
CA ASP A 24 0.60 -24.35 -9.88
C ASP A 24 0.86 -23.79 -8.48
N MET A 25 1.26 -24.65 -7.55
CA MET A 25 1.58 -24.26 -6.17
C MET A 25 2.78 -23.30 -6.09
N LEU A 26 3.81 -23.48 -6.93
CA LEU A 26 4.95 -22.55 -7.00
C LEU A 26 4.56 -21.19 -7.55
N THR A 27 3.70 -21.15 -8.58
CA THR A 27 3.24 -19.89 -9.17
C THR A 27 2.35 -19.11 -8.22
N GLU A 28 1.47 -19.79 -7.47
CA GLU A 28 0.66 -19.18 -6.42
C GLU A 28 1.55 -18.63 -5.29
N TYR A 29 2.57 -19.37 -4.87
CA TYR A 29 3.54 -18.91 -3.88
C TYR A 29 4.27 -17.63 -4.34
N GLN A 30 4.76 -17.57 -5.58
CA GLN A 30 5.38 -16.37 -6.14
C GLN A 30 4.41 -15.19 -6.25
N ALA A 31 3.14 -15.46 -6.61
CA ALA A 31 2.11 -14.42 -6.66
C ALA A 31 1.73 -13.90 -5.27
N SER A 32 1.89 -14.72 -4.23
CA SER A 32 1.63 -14.39 -2.83
C SER A 32 2.73 -13.54 -2.18
N GLU A 33 3.91 -13.43 -2.81
CA GLU A 33 4.95 -12.52 -2.33
C GLU A 33 4.45 -11.07 -2.37
N LYS A 34 4.57 -10.42 -1.21
CA LYS A 34 4.06 -9.07 -0.98
C LYS A 34 4.86 -8.07 -1.80
N ARG A 35 4.30 -7.58 -2.90
CA ARG A 35 4.93 -6.60 -3.79
C ARG A 35 4.93 -5.22 -3.13
N ILE A 36 6.09 -4.58 -3.05
CA ILE A 36 6.24 -3.23 -2.46
C ILE A 36 6.38 -2.20 -3.58
N PHE A 37 5.54 -1.17 -3.55
CA PHE A 37 5.56 -0.06 -4.49
C PHE A 37 5.80 1.24 -3.73
N VAL A 38 6.79 2.03 -4.16
CA VAL A 38 7.08 3.32 -3.52
C VAL A 38 6.28 4.41 -4.23
N MET A 39 5.44 5.12 -3.48
CA MET A 39 4.72 6.28 -3.99
C MET A 39 5.58 7.55 -3.87
N GLN A 40 5.36 8.49 -4.77
CA GLN A 40 6.03 9.80 -4.78
C GLN A 40 4.99 10.91 -4.74
N VAL A 41 5.35 12.07 -4.18
CA VAL A 41 4.50 13.26 -4.26
C VAL A 41 4.36 13.67 -5.73
N GLN A 42 3.12 13.84 -6.21
CA GLN A 42 2.86 14.17 -7.61
C GLN A 42 3.35 15.59 -7.97
N ASP A 43 3.05 16.57 -7.10
CA ASP A 43 3.38 17.98 -7.29
C ASP A 43 3.89 18.57 -5.96
N LYS A 44 3.16 19.52 -5.37
CA LYS A 44 3.35 19.96 -3.97
C LYS A 44 2.52 19.07 -3.03
N CYS A 45 2.89 19.07 -1.75
CA CYS A 45 2.11 18.47 -0.69
C CYS A 45 1.83 19.50 0.39
N ASP A 46 0.60 20.04 0.38
CA ASP A 46 0.01 20.81 1.46
C ASP A 46 -1.32 20.15 1.83
N ILE A 47 -1.32 19.38 2.93
CA ILE A 47 -2.50 18.65 3.40
C ILE A 47 -3.59 19.59 3.89
N LYS A 48 -3.23 20.74 4.48
CA LYS A 48 -4.19 21.74 4.97
C LYS A 48 -4.94 22.39 3.81
N ALA A 49 -4.23 22.68 2.72
CA ALA A 49 -4.81 23.21 1.48
C ALA A 49 -5.46 22.13 0.58
N LYS A 50 -5.51 20.86 1.01
CA LYS A 50 -5.99 19.71 0.21
C LYS A 50 -5.23 19.52 -1.11
N GLN A 51 -3.97 19.92 -1.11
CA GLN A 51 -3.05 19.85 -2.25
C GLN A 51 -1.92 18.88 -1.94
N CYS A 52 -2.25 17.67 -1.53
CA CYS A 52 -1.27 16.60 -1.33
C CYS A 52 -1.77 15.30 -1.94
N VAL A 53 -1.08 14.86 -3.00
CA VAL A 53 -1.38 13.63 -3.73
C VAL A 53 -0.10 12.84 -3.90
N LEU A 54 -0.12 11.58 -3.49
CA LEU A 54 0.91 10.60 -3.79
C LEU A 54 0.52 9.79 -5.01
N LYS A 55 1.52 9.40 -5.81
CA LYS A 55 1.34 8.65 -7.04
C LYS A 55 2.30 7.48 -7.12
N SER A 56 1.79 6.34 -7.57
CA SER A 56 2.57 5.20 -8.05
C SER A 56 1.90 4.68 -9.32
N ASP A 57 2.51 4.96 -10.48
CA ASP A 57 1.91 4.68 -11.80
C ASP A 57 0.50 5.30 -11.94
N GLN A 58 -0.56 4.50 -12.05
CA GLN A 58 -1.96 4.97 -12.12
C GLN A 58 -2.65 5.11 -10.75
N PHE A 59 -2.02 4.62 -9.68
CA PHE A 59 -2.58 4.69 -8.34
C PHE A 59 -2.29 6.04 -7.71
N LEU A 60 -3.35 6.75 -7.31
CA LEU A 60 -3.29 8.03 -6.62
C LEU A 60 -3.88 7.91 -5.23
N LEU A 61 -3.23 8.55 -4.27
CA LEU A 61 -3.67 8.64 -2.88
C LEU A 61 -3.60 10.09 -2.43
N SER A 62 -4.75 10.73 -2.20
CA SER A 62 -4.83 12.11 -1.75
C SER A 62 -5.01 12.19 -0.24
N PHE A 63 -4.52 13.29 0.35
CA PHE A 63 -4.55 13.54 1.78
C PHE A 63 -5.21 14.89 2.06
N SER A 64 -6.02 14.92 3.11
CA SER A 64 -6.60 16.14 3.65
C SER A 64 -6.77 16.02 5.16
N ASP A 65 -6.75 17.15 5.86
CA ASP A 65 -7.16 17.23 7.25
C ASP A 65 -8.48 18.00 7.34
N ALA A 66 -9.45 17.46 8.08
CA ALA A 66 -10.74 18.08 8.35
C ALA A 66 -11.19 17.74 9.76
N ASP A 67 -11.45 18.76 10.58
CA ASP A 67 -12.04 18.62 11.92
C ASP A 67 -11.28 17.63 12.85
N GLY A 68 -9.94 17.65 12.83
CA GLY A 68 -9.10 16.74 13.62
C GLY A 68 -9.05 15.30 13.09
N GLN A 69 -9.53 15.10 11.86
CA GLN A 69 -9.47 13.82 11.16
C GLN A 69 -8.58 13.97 9.93
N THR A 70 -7.58 13.10 9.82
CA THR A 70 -6.89 12.92 8.54
C THR A 70 -7.71 11.99 7.68
N VAL A 71 -8.05 12.45 6.49
CA VAL A 71 -8.81 11.72 5.47
C VAL A 71 -7.89 11.43 4.30
N ILE A 72 -7.92 10.19 3.82
CA ILE A 72 -7.25 9.77 2.60
C ILE A 72 -8.26 9.21 1.60
N ASN A 73 -8.09 9.59 0.33
CA ASN A 73 -8.90 9.07 -0.78
C ASN A 73 -8.01 8.41 -1.81
N SER A 74 -8.51 7.36 -2.44
CA SER A 74 -7.73 6.51 -3.35
C SER A 74 -8.43 6.30 -4.69
N THR A 75 -7.68 6.09 -5.76
CA THR A 75 -8.24 5.72 -7.08
C THR A 75 -8.53 4.22 -7.21
N TYR A 76 -7.97 3.41 -6.32
CA TYR A 76 -8.22 1.97 -6.23
C TYR A 76 -8.68 1.59 -4.81
N PRO A 77 -9.54 0.57 -4.68
CA PRO A 77 -10.07 0.18 -3.38
C PRO A 77 -8.95 -0.39 -2.51
N LEU A 78 -8.78 0.17 -1.31
CA LEU A 78 -7.79 -0.30 -0.35
C LEU A 78 -8.36 -1.46 0.48
N ASP A 79 -7.49 -2.34 0.90
CA ASP A 79 -7.80 -3.35 1.92
C ASP A 79 -7.51 -2.81 3.32
N THR A 80 -6.40 -2.08 3.48
CA THR A 80 -5.99 -1.43 4.74
C THR A 80 -5.13 -0.20 4.46
N ALA A 81 -5.10 0.73 5.41
CA ALA A 81 -4.17 1.86 5.39
C ALA A 81 -3.70 2.21 6.81
N THR A 82 -2.43 2.59 6.94
CA THR A 82 -1.83 3.05 8.20
C THR A 82 -0.96 4.28 7.94
N LEU A 83 -1.39 5.41 8.48
CA LEU A 83 -0.65 6.66 8.45
C LEU A 83 0.31 6.70 9.63
N PHE A 84 1.47 7.30 9.44
CA PHE A 84 2.42 7.58 10.50
C PHE A 84 2.75 9.06 10.50
N ILE A 85 2.60 9.69 11.66
CA ILE A 85 3.09 11.04 11.89
C ILE A 85 4.47 10.93 12.51
N VAL A 86 5.46 11.55 11.87
CA VAL A 86 6.86 11.46 12.30
C VAL A 86 7.27 12.75 13.00
N ASP A 87 7.76 12.63 14.23
CA ASP A 87 8.20 13.78 15.01
C ASP A 87 9.62 14.24 14.63
N LYS A 88 10.10 15.30 15.30
CA LYS A 88 11.45 15.86 15.10
C LYS A 88 12.58 14.91 15.49
N SER A 89 12.31 13.95 16.38
CA SER A 89 13.24 12.90 16.80
C SER A 89 13.20 11.69 15.86
N ASN A 90 12.47 11.80 14.74
CA ASN A 90 12.24 10.73 13.75
C ASN A 90 11.46 9.52 14.30
N GLN A 91 10.74 9.70 15.40
CA GLN A 91 9.85 8.69 15.97
C GLN A 91 8.49 8.78 15.29
N ALA A 92 7.94 7.62 14.93
CA ALA A 92 6.70 7.51 14.17
C ALA A 92 5.55 7.06 15.07
N THR A 93 4.47 7.85 15.12
CA THR A 93 3.21 7.46 15.75
C THR A 93 2.27 6.92 14.69
N SER A 94 1.81 5.67 14.85
CA SER A 94 0.94 4.99 13.88
C SER A 94 -0.54 5.26 14.13
N TYR A 95 -1.27 5.54 13.05
CA TYR A 95 -2.72 5.74 13.01
C TYR A 95 -3.30 4.79 11.96
N PRO A 96 -3.82 3.62 12.37
CA PRO A 96 -4.60 2.76 11.48
C PRO A 96 -5.85 3.52 11.04
N LEU A 97 -6.10 3.56 9.73
CA LEU A 97 -7.29 4.23 9.20
C LEU A 97 -8.45 3.25 9.09
N GLY A 98 -9.65 3.75 9.36
CA GLY A 98 -10.91 3.06 9.14
C GLY A 98 -11.55 3.48 7.83
N MET A 99 -12.15 2.53 7.14
CA MET A 99 -13.01 2.78 5.98
C MET A 99 -14.23 3.61 6.41
N ILE A 100 -14.58 4.64 5.64
CA ILE A 100 -15.72 5.52 5.93
C ILE A 100 -17.01 4.93 5.37
N THR A 101 -17.13 4.91 4.03
CA THR A 101 -18.33 4.47 3.31
C THR A 101 -18.02 3.40 2.28
N THR A 102 -16.89 3.54 1.58
CA THR A 102 -16.44 2.62 0.55
C THR A 102 -14.93 2.41 0.71
N PRO A 103 -14.34 1.34 0.13
CA PRO A 103 -12.90 1.09 0.22
C PRO A 103 -12.02 2.16 -0.44
N TYR A 104 -12.61 3.21 -1.02
CA TYR A 104 -11.89 4.34 -1.60
C TYR A 104 -11.67 5.50 -0.60
N TYR A 105 -12.40 5.54 0.52
CA TYR A 105 -12.42 6.64 1.48
C TYR A 105 -12.08 6.16 2.89
N TRP A 106 -11.02 6.70 3.46
CA TRP A 106 -10.47 6.25 4.73
C TRP A 106 -10.14 7.43 5.65
N ARG A 107 -10.27 7.25 6.96
CA ARG A 107 -9.92 8.28 7.94
C ARG A 107 -9.38 7.73 9.25
N ALA A 108 -8.69 8.58 9.99
CA ALA A 108 -8.39 8.38 11.40
C ALA A 108 -8.48 9.72 12.14
N ASN A 109 -8.83 9.67 13.43
CA ASN A 109 -8.63 10.81 14.32
C ASN A 109 -7.12 10.97 14.55
N THR A 110 -6.59 12.14 14.27
CA THR A 110 -5.15 12.43 14.43
C THR A 110 -4.97 13.85 14.95
N ASN A 111 -3.78 14.17 15.43
CA ASN A 111 -3.40 15.55 15.75
C ASN A 111 -2.72 16.27 14.57
N LEU A 112 -2.82 15.76 13.33
CA LEU A 112 -2.11 16.31 12.18
C LEU A 112 -2.48 17.78 11.93
N GLY A 113 -3.77 18.10 11.94
CA GLY A 113 -4.27 19.47 11.78
C GLY A 113 -3.64 20.49 12.73
N GLU A 114 -3.39 20.10 13.99
CA GLU A 114 -2.72 20.93 14.99
C GLU A 114 -1.25 21.16 14.62
N LEU A 115 -0.57 20.09 14.18
CA LEU A 115 0.84 20.13 13.80
C LEU A 115 1.08 20.98 12.55
N ILE A 116 0.15 21.01 11.60
CA ILE A 116 0.29 21.74 10.33
C ILE A 116 -0.42 23.09 10.33
N ASN A 117 -0.84 23.60 11.50
CA ASN A 117 -1.67 24.80 11.55
C ASN A 117 -0.95 26.10 11.13
N GLN A 118 0.36 26.18 11.35
CA GLN A 118 1.14 27.39 11.03
C GLN A 118 1.78 27.32 9.64
N SER A 119 1.67 28.39 8.85
CA SER A 119 2.36 28.51 7.56
C SER A 119 3.89 28.42 7.76
N GLY A 120 4.56 27.78 6.81
CA GLY A 120 5.99 27.42 6.89
C GLY A 120 6.26 26.12 7.64
N THR A 121 5.27 25.52 8.30
CA THR A 121 5.47 24.24 8.99
C THR A 121 5.69 23.10 8.00
N VAL A 122 6.72 22.30 8.25
CA VAL A 122 7.01 21.07 7.52
C VAL A 122 6.76 19.88 8.44
N GLN A 123 5.80 19.03 8.09
CA GLN A 123 5.46 17.83 8.83
C GLN A 123 5.79 16.58 8.01
N LYS A 124 6.68 15.73 8.53
CA LYS A 124 7.02 14.45 7.91
C LYS A 124 5.97 13.39 8.21
N LEU A 125 5.61 12.62 7.19
CA LEU A 125 4.58 11.59 7.24
C LEU A 125 5.10 10.32 6.55
N ARG A 126 4.58 9.18 6.98
CA ARG A 126 4.70 7.92 6.23
C ARG A 126 3.33 7.30 6.04
N ILE A 127 3.15 6.53 4.98
CA ILE A 127 1.92 5.79 4.73
C ILE A 127 2.26 4.39 4.26
N ILE A 128 1.45 3.43 4.70
CA ILE A 128 1.37 2.10 4.12
C ILE A 128 -0.09 1.88 3.74
N ALA A 129 -0.37 1.70 2.45
CA ALA A 129 -1.68 1.34 1.92
C ALA A 129 -1.57 -0.03 1.22
N ASN A 130 -2.50 -0.94 1.49
CA ASN A 130 -2.47 -2.28 0.90
C ASN A 130 -3.63 -2.46 -0.09
N ILE A 131 -3.33 -3.08 -1.24
CA ILE A 131 -4.29 -3.42 -2.29
C ILE A 131 -3.95 -4.81 -2.85
N LYS A 132 -4.84 -5.79 -2.66
CA LYS A 132 -4.78 -7.14 -3.25
C LYS A 132 -3.38 -7.77 -3.21
N GLY A 133 -2.75 -7.74 -2.04
CA GLY A 133 -1.42 -8.31 -1.80
C GLY A 133 -0.23 -7.41 -2.15
N GLY A 134 -0.45 -6.23 -2.75
CA GLY A 134 0.56 -5.19 -2.90
C GLY A 134 0.54 -4.19 -1.73
N SER A 135 1.72 -3.74 -1.29
CA SER A 135 1.92 -2.68 -0.30
C SER A 135 2.47 -1.44 -0.98
N TYR A 136 1.74 -0.34 -0.93
CA TYR A 136 2.14 0.96 -1.42
C TYR A 136 2.62 1.80 -0.25
N ILE A 137 3.88 2.24 -0.30
CA ILE A 137 4.55 2.92 0.80
C ILE A 137 5.09 4.27 0.37
N SER A 138 5.12 5.24 1.28
CA SER A 138 5.80 6.51 1.05
C SER A 138 6.29 7.09 2.36
N GLU A 139 7.45 7.74 2.33
CA GLU A 139 7.82 8.80 3.26
C GLU A 139 7.74 10.12 2.49
N PHE A 140 7.08 11.13 3.05
CA PHE A 140 6.88 12.43 2.40
C PHE A 140 6.73 13.53 3.44
N ALA A 141 6.78 14.79 3.01
CA ALA A 141 6.58 15.95 3.88
C ALA A 141 5.44 16.82 3.37
N SER A 142 4.53 17.21 4.27
CA SER A 142 3.56 18.26 4.02
C SER A 142 4.16 19.60 4.45
N THR A 143 4.13 20.58 3.55
CA THR A 143 4.52 21.97 3.85
C THR A 143 3.28 22.84 3.80
N THR A 144 2.91 23.45 4.93
CA THR A 144 1.80 24.40 4.98
C THR A 144 2.25 25.73 4.40
N LEU A 145 1.59 26.20 3.34
CA LEU A 145 1.91 27.48 2.71
C LEU A 145 1.21 28.69 3.36
#